data_AF-A0A535BIM2-F1
#
_entry.id   AF-A0A535BIM2-F1
#
_cell.length_a   1.000
_cell.length_b   1.000
_cell.length_c   1.000
_cell.angle_alpha   90.00
_cell.angle_beta   90.00
_cell.angle_gamma   90.00
#
_symmetry.space_group_name_H-M   'P 1'
#
loop_
_entity.id
_entity.type
_entity.pdbx_description
1 polymer ?
#
loop_
_entity_poly.entity_id
_entity_poly.type
_entity_poly.pdbx_seq_one_letter_code
_entity_poly.pdbx_strand_id
1 'polypeptide(L)'
;MKSKFVAPLVLASAGVCFLFFQIEIASSFGFLAIDPGVRVGPSGVGGPIAGLSDSEGKFFEAGLGDFAEPDGTSEGLGPRMNLDSCSGCHLQPEVGGTSPFVNPQVAFANKMNATNTVPSFITANGPVREARFVRNPDGTPDGGVHALFTITGRDDAPGCVLGQPAFEQELANRNVIFRIPTPTYGAGLIEEIPDSAIVANRVANASTKRLFGISGRVNRNGNDGTLTRFGWKAQNKSLLLFSGEAYNVEMGITNELFQTERDET
;
A
#
# COMPACT_ATOMS: atom_id res chain seq x y z
N MET A 1 -91.74 10.60 -28.90
CA MET A 1 -91.04 9.34 -28.56
C MET A 1 -89.62 9.39 -29.13
N LYS A 2 -88.60 9.33 -28.26
CA LYS A 2 -87.16 9.03 -28.48
C LYS A 2 -86.45 9.83 -29.59
N SER A 3 -85.95 11.05 -29.32
CA SER A 3 -84.66 11.40 -28.68
C SER A 3 -83.40 11.16 -29.54
N LYS A 4 -82.95 12.26 -30.17
CA LYS A 4 -81.59 12.82 -30.30
C LYS A 4 -80.49 11.98 -30.96
N PHE A 5 -79.44 12.51 -31.62
CA PHE A 5 -79.11 13.70 -32.42
C PHE A 5 -77.58 13.56 -32.67
N VAL A 6 -77.10 14.01 -33.83
CA VAL A 6 -75.71 14.41 -34.16
C VAL A 6 -74.68 13.34 -34.58
N ALA A 7 -74.19 13.54 -35.81
CA ALA A 7 -73.08 12.90 -36.54
C ALA A 7 -71.72 13.58 -36.22
N PRO A 8 -70.61 13.53 -37.02
CA PRO A 8 -70.16 12.63 -38.11
C PRO A 8 -68.64 12.25 -38.01
N LEU A 9 -68.06 11.70 -39.09
CA LEU A 9 -66.66 11.90 -39.57
C LEU A 9 -65.56 11.11 -38.81
N VAL A 10 -64.45 10.55 -39.34
CA VAL A 10 -63.61 10.67 -40.55
C VAL A 10 -62.81 9.35 -40.70
N LEU A 11 -62.43 9.04 -41.94
CA LEU A 11 -61.37 8.12 -42.43
C LEU A 11 -60.34 7.58 -41.41
N ALA A 12 -60.15 6.26 -41.41
CA ALA A 12 -58.96 5.60 -40.86
C ALA A 12 -57.96 5.29 -41.99
N SER A 13 -56.93 6.13 -42.13
CA SER A 13 -55.77 5.92 -43.00
C SER A 13 -54.65 5.16 -42.27
N ALA A 14 -53.95 4.32 -43.03
CA ALA A 14 -52.92 3.37 -42.62
C ALA A 14 -51.84 3.94 -41.70
N GLY A 15 -51.66 3.31 -40.53
CA GLY A 15 -50.53 3.53 -39.63
C GLY A 15 -49.43 2.51 -39.90
N VAL A 16 -48.41 2.91 -40.66
CA VAL A 16 -47.13 2.20 -40.74
C VAL A 16 -46.42 2.38 -39.40
N CYS A 17 -46.41 1.36 -38.55
CA CYS A 17 -45.55 1.31 -37.37
C CYS A 17 -44.08 1.13 -37.80
N PHE A 18 -43.41 2.22 -38.14
CA PHE A 18 -41.94 2.29 -38.12
C PHE A 18 -41.49 2.24 -36.66
N LEU A 19 -41.13 1.04 -36.18
CA LEU A 19 -40.30 0.90 -34.99
C LEU A 19 -38.91 1.44 -35.34
N PHE A 20 -38.66 2.70 -35.00
CA PHE A 20 -37.30 3.25 -34.99
C PHE A 20 -36.49 2.52 -33.92
N PHE A 21 -35.79 1.45 -34.32
CA PHE A 21 -34.61 1.00 -33.60
C PHE A 21 -33.55 2.09 -33.75
N GLN A 22 -33.53 3.04 -32.81
CA GLN A 22 -32.37 3.90 -32.61
C GLN A 22 -31.26 2.99 -32.09
N ILE A 23 -30.49 2.40 -33.00
CA ILE A 23 -29.17 1.89 -32.68
C ILE A 23 -28.35 3.15 -32.41
N GLU A 24 -28.31 3.58 -31.15
CA GLU A 24 -27.20 4.41 -30.70
C GLU A 24 -25.95 3.56 -30.90
N ILE A 25 -25.26 3.80 -32.01
CA ILE A 25 -23.87 3.44 -32.16
C ILE A 25 -23.17 4.30 -31.10
N ALA A 26 -23.07 3.77 -29.89
CA ALA A 26 -22.20 4.28 -28.86
C ALA A 26 -20.84 4.38 -29.54
N SER A 27 -20.48 5.61 -29.91
CA SER A 27 -19.22 5.91 -30.51
C SER A 27 -18.22 5.53 -29.45
N SER A 28 -17.49 4.44 -29.66
CA SER A 28 -16.33 4.06 -28.86
C SER A 28 -15.26 5.12 -29.11
N PHE A 29 -15.48 6.35 -28.62
CA PHE A 29 -14.39 7.25 -28.32
C PHE A 29 -13.60 6.52 -27.26
N GLY A 30 -12.57 5.79 -27.72
CA GLY A 30 -11.56 5.24 -26.84
C GLY A 30 -11.03 6.43 -26.06
N PHE A 31 -11.42 6.56 -24.80
CA PHE A 31 -10.67 7.36 -23.85
C PHE A 31 -9.30 6.69 -23.78
N LEU A 32 -8.38 7.16 -24.60
CA LEU A 32 -6.97 6.95 -24.36
C LEU A 32 -6.71 7.71 -23.08
N ALA A 33 -6.59 6.98 -21.97
CA ALA A 33 -6.07 7.55 -20.74
C ALA A 33 -4.67 8.06 -21.06
N ILE A 34 -4.50 9.38 -21.09
CA ILE A 34 -3.21 10.04 -21.26
C ILE A 34 -2.78 10.45 -19.86
N ASP A 35 -1.66 9.91 -19.40
CA ASP A 35 -1.00 10.40 -18.19
C ASP A 35 -0.60 11.87 -18.43
N PRO A 36 -1.14 12.83 -17.65
CA PRO A 36 -0.78 14.24 -17.81
C PRO A 36 0.69 14.52 -17.44
N GLY A 37 1.43 13.51 -16.97
CA GLY A 37 2.80 13.63 -16.51
C GLY A 37 2.86 14.08 -15.06
N VAL A 38 4.07 14.43 -14.62
CA VAL A 38 4.33 14.82 -13.22
C VAL A 38 3.51 16.07 -12.87
N ARG A 39 2.75 16.00 -11.77
CA ARG A 39 2.00 17.14 -11.25
C ARG A 39 2.96 18.27 -10.86
N VAL A 40 2.69 19.49 -11.33
CA VAL A 40 3.42 20.71 -10.97
C VAL A 40 2.81 21.41 -9.75
N GLY A 41 3.64 22.11 -8.96
CA GLY A 41 3.23 22.87 -7.77
C GLY A 41 3.40 22.11 -6.45
N PRO A 42 2.99 22.70 -5.32
CA PRO A 42 3.05 22.04 -4.02
C PRO A 42 2.31 20.71 -4.04
N SER A 43 2.88 19.71 -3.38
CA SER A 43 2.34 18.35 -3.34
C SER A 43 0.91 18.35 -2.76
N GLY A 44 0.68 19.15 -1.72
CA GLY A 44 -0.60 19.26 -1.02
C GLY A 44 -0.99 17.96 -0.31
N VAL A 45 0.01 17.12 0.01
CA VAL A 45 -0.14 15.84 0.72
C VAL A 45 0.73 15.86 1.99
N GLY A 46 0.65 14.82 2.80
CA GLY A 46 1.45 14.68 4.02
C GLY A 46 0.99 15.53 5.20
N GLY A 47 0.26 16.61 4.98
CA GLY A 47 -0.36 17.41 6.04
C GLY A 47 -1.70 16.85 6.55
N PRO A 48 -2.25 17.43 7.64
CA PRO A 48 -3.56 17.06 8.16
C PRO A 48 -4.67 17.41 7.16
N ILE A 49 -5.79 16.69 7.25
CA ILE A 49 -7.00 17.07 6.51
C ILE A 49 -7.55 18.41 7.00
N ALA A 50 -8.26 19.14 6.14
CA ALA A 50 -8.85 20.41 6.53
C ALA A 50 -9.99 20.22 7.55
N GLY A 51 -10.13 21.17 8.47
CA GLY A 51 -11.27 21.23 9.41
C GLY A 51 -11.09 20.43 10.70
N LEU A 52 -9.87 19.99 11.01
CA LEU A 52 -9.57 19.37 12.31
C LEU A 52 -9.80 20.36 13.46
N SER A 53 -10.33 19.85 14.58
CA SER A 53 -10.29 20.52 15.87
C SER A 53 -8.85 20.67 16.38
N ASP A 54 -8.64 21.57 17.36
CA ASP A 54 -7.32 21.75 17.98
C ASP A 54 -6.76 20.46 18.58
N SER A 55 -7.62 19.60 19.14
CA SER A 55 -7.20 18.29 19.68
C SER A 55 -6.80 17.31 18.60
N GLU A 56 -7.54 17.24 17.49
CA GLU A 56 -7.20 16.36 16.37
C GLU A 56 -5.93 16.83 15.66
N GLY A 57 -5.74 18.15 15.52
CA GLY A 57 -4.51 18.72 15.02
C GLY A 57 -3.30 18.34 15.88
N LYS A 58 -3.40 18.46 17.21
CA LYS A 58 -2.33 18.02 18.12
C LYS A 58 -2.05 16.52 18.05
N PHE A 59 -3.11 15.72 17.90
CA PHE A 59 -2.94 14.27 17.74
C PHE A 59 -2.22 13.92 16.44
N PHE A 60 -2.55 14.61 15.34
CA PHE A 60 -1.84 14.49 14.07
C PHE A 60 -0.36 14.86 14.20
N GLU A 61 -0.05 16.02 14.80
CA GLU A 61 1.35 16.47 14.97
C GLU A 61 2.17 15.52 15.86
N ALA A 62 1.56 14.97 16.92
CA ALA A 62 2.22 13.97 17.75
C ALA A 62 2.53 12.70 16.95
N GLY A 63 1.55 12.14 16.23
CA GLY A 63 1.77 10.96 15.39
C GLY A 63 2.75 11.22 14.25
N LEU A 64 2.80 12.43 13.70
CA LEU A 64 3.80 12.83 12.70
C LEU A 64 5.21 12.87 13.32
N GLY A 65 5.34 13.35 14.55
CA GLY A 65 6.57 13.30 15.33
C GLY A 65 7.07 11.87 15.50
N ASP A 66 6.23 10.99 16.04
CA ASP A 66 6.56 9.57 16.26
C ASP A 66 6.91 8.87 14.94
N PHE A 67 6.18 9.16 13.86
CA PHE A 67 6.45 8.59 12.53
C PHE A 67 7.80 9.06 11.95
N ALA A 68 8.27 10.24 12.34
CA ALA A 68 9.53 10.82 11.89
C ALA A 68 10.73 10.41 12.75
N GLU A 69 10.49 10.01 13.99
CA GLU A 69 11.53 9.69 14.97
C GLU A 69 12.33 8.43 14.56
N PRO A 70 13.68 8.49 14.58
CA PRO A 70 14.52 7.31 14.45
C PRO A 70 14.67 6.58 15.78
N ASP A 71 14.34 5.29 15.80
CA ASP A 71 14.50 4.40 16.95
C ASP A 71 15.94 3.89 17.09
N GLY A 72 16.50 4.02 18.29
CA GLY A 72 17.78 3.43 18.69
C GLY A 72 17.66 2.04 19.32
N THR A 73 18.79 1.39 19.56
CA THR A 73 18.81 0.08 20.27
C THR A 73 18.28 0.20 21.69
N SER A 74 18.43 1.36 22.34
CA SER A 74 17.86 1.65 23.66
C SER A 74 16.34 1.76 23.68
N GLU A 75 15.72 2.00 22.52
CA GLU A 75 14.27 2.16 22.33
C GLU A 75 13.62 0.89 21.78
N GLY A 76 14.41 -0.15 21.53
CA GLY A 76 13.93 -1.46 21.08
C GLY A 76 14.18 -1.77 19.62
N LEU A 77 14.95 -0.94 18.88
CA LEU A 77 15.40 -1.28 17.53
C LEU A 77 16.03 -2.68 17.53
N GLY A 78 15.46 -3.56 16.72
CA GLY A 78 15.81 -4.96 16.76
C GLY A 78 17.22 -5.24 16.23
N PRO A 79 17.75 -6.44 16.47
CA PRO A 79 19.08 -6.82 16.02
C PRO A 79 19.23 -6.94 14.49
N ARG A 80 18.09 -6.98 13.78
CA ARG A 80 17.94 -7.05 12.33
C ARG A 80 16.87 -6.06 11.89
N MET A 81 17.17 -5.24 10.90
CA MET A 81 16.26 -4.20 10.40
C MET A 81 16.59 -3.77 8.96
N ASN A 82 15.64 -3.09 8.33
CA ASN A 82 15.76 -2.45 7.02
C ASN A 82 16.02 -0.94 7.13
N LEU A 83 15.55 -0.31 8.22
CA LEU A 83 15.78 1.07 8.60
C LEU A 83 15.42 1.28 10.08
N ASP A 84 15.57 2.50 10.60
CA ASP A 84 15.28 2.87 11.97
C ASP A 84 14.14 3.89 12.14
N SER A 85 13.42 4.26 11.08
CA SER A 85 12.26 5.17 11.18
C SER A 85 11.24 4.88 10.09
N CYS A 86 9.97 5.17 10.36
CA CYS A 86 8.91 5.08 9.36
C CYS A 86 9.15 6.09 8.22
N SER A 87 9.49 7.34 8.58
CA SER A 87 9.72 8.41 7.62
C SER A 87 10.93 8.16 6.70
N GLY A 88 11.95 7.41 7.11
CA GLY A 88 13.08 7.10 6.22
C GLY A 88 12.65 6.25 5.00
N CYS A 89 11.63 5.41 5.15
CA CYS A 89 11.04 4.67 4.04
C CYS A 89 9.92 5.46 3.34
N HIS A 90 9.14 6.23 4.09
CA HIS A 90 7.92 6.89 3.64
C HIS A 90 8.05 8.43 3.63
N LEU A 91 8.81 8.98 2.69
CA LEU A 91 9.22 10.40 2.75
C LEU A 91 8.82 11.28 1.57
N GLN A 92 8.63 10.72 0.37
CA GLN A 92 8.48 11.51 -0.85
C GLN A 92 7.04 11.47 -1.37
N PRO A 93 6.40 12.62 -1.66
CA PRO A 93 6.93 13.99 -1.63
C PRO A 93 6.99 14.68 -0.27
N GLU A 94 6.29 14.15 0.74
CA GLU A 94 6.30 14.60 2.13
C GLU A 94 6.26 13.36 3.05
N VAL A 95 6.49 13.51 4.35
CA VAL A 95 6.38 12.40 5.33
C VAL A 95 5.02 11.68 5.16
N GLY A 96 5.05 10.34 5.11
CA GLY A 96 3.94 9.48 4.71
C GLY A 96 3.91 9.11 3.22
N GLY A 97 4.91 9.56 2.46
CA GLY A 97 5.08 9.27 1.04
C GLY A 97 5.63 7.87 0.74
N THR A 98 6.25 7.74 -0.42
CA THR A 98 7.06 6.57 -0.80
C THR A 98 8.55 6.87 -0.63
N SER A 99 9.41 6.04 -1.22
CA SER A 99 10.85 6.17 -1.13
C SER A 99 11.36 7.58 -1.46
N PRO A 100 12.26 8.15 -0.64
CA PRO A 100 12.97 9.39 -0.97
C PRO A 100 13.85 9.24 -2.21
N PHE A 101 14.19 10.39 -2.81
CA PHE A 101 15.14 10.44 -3.93
C PHE A 101 16.54 9.98 -3.55
N VAL A 102 16.98 10.30 -2.33
CA VAL A 102 18.22 9.81 -1.75
C VAL A 102 17.88 8.66 -0.83
N ASN A 103 18.36 7.45 -1.13
CA ASN A 103 18.05 6.26 -0.37
C ASN A 103 18.77 6.25 0.99
N PRO A 104 18.06 6.36 2.13
CA PRO A 104 18.68 6.37 3.45
C PRO A 104 19.31 5.02 3.83
N GLN A 105 18.92 3.91 3.20
CA GLN A 105 19.49 2.58 3.49
C GLN A 105 21.00 2.53 3.24
N VAL A 106 21.52 3.34 2.30
CA VAL A 106 22.97 3.41 2.03
C VAL A 106 23.74 3.98 3.23
N ALA A 107 23.26 5.09 3.79
CA ALA A 107 23.90 5.70 4.95
C ALA A 107 23.64 4.88 6.23
N PHE A 108 22.46 4.28 6.34
CA PHE A 108 22.06 3.50 7.50
C PHE A 108 22.92 2.24 7.69
N ALA A 109 23.40 1.62 6.61
CA ALA A 109 24.22 0.40 6.66
C ALA A 109 25.40 0.47 7.65
N ASN A 110 26.04 1.64 7.77
CA ASN A 110 27.19 1.85 8.64
C ASN A 110 26.94 2.89 9.75
N LYS A 111 25.67 3.23 10.03
CA LYS A 111 25.29 4.11 11.13
C LYS A 111 25.78 3.53 12.46
N MET A 112 26.26 4.39 13.37
CA MET A 112 26.84 4.00 14.67
C MET A 112 28.02 3.02 14.55
N ASN A 113 28.83 3.10 13.49
CA ASN A 113 29.95 2.17 13.21
C ASN A 113 29.54 0.73 12.89
N ALA A 114 28.26 0.49 12.55
CA ALA A 114 27.84 -0.82 12.05
C ALA A 114 28.71 -1.28 10.87
N THR A 115 28.95 -2.58 10.79
CA THR A 115 29.89 -3.19 9.82
C THR A 115 29.17 -3.87 8.66
N ASN A 116 27.93 -3.47 8.36
CA ASN A 116 27.18 -4.05 7.26
C ASN A 116 27.81 -3.72 5.90
N THR A 117 27.59 -4.61 4.95
CA THR A 117 27.80 -4.38 3.52
C THR A 117 26.47 -3.94 2.89
N VAL A 118 26.48 -2.88 2.09
CA VAL A 118 25.30 -2.47 1.31
C VAL A 118 25.04 -3.51 0.21
N PRO A 119 23.87 -4.18 0.18
CA PRO A 119 23.54 -5.12 -0.90
C PRO A 119 23.56 -4.45 -2.27
N SER A 120 23.98 -5.15 -3.32
CA SER A 120 24.21 -4.60 -4.67
C SER A 120 22.97 -3.97 -5.32
N PHE A 121 21.77 -4.34 -4.86
CA PHE A 121 20.50 -3.80 -5.32
C PHE A 121 20.06 -2.51 -4.59
N ILE A 122 20.80 -2.06 -3.58
CA ILE A 122 20.59 -0.80 -2.87
C ILE A 122 21.58 0.24 -3.43
N THR A 123 21.06 1.36 -3.90
CA THR A 123 21.87 2.44 -4.48
C THR A 123 21.38 3.79 -3.98
N ALA A 124 22.26 4.78 -3.92
CA ALA A 124 21.95 6.10 -3.35
C ALA A 124 20.80 6.82 -4.08
N ASN A 125 20.68 6.63 -5.40
CA ASN A 125 19.62 7.22 -6.22
C ASN A 125 18.50 6.22 -6.59
N GLY A 126 18.51 5.03 -5.97
CA GLY A 126 17.48 4.02 -6.13
C GLY A 126 16.39 4.17 -5.07
N PRO A 127 15.25 3.46 -5.22
CA PRO A 127 14.24 3.47 -4.18
C PRO A 127 14.73 2.72 -2.93
N VAL A 128 14.14 3.04 -1.78
CA VAL A 128 14.17 2.16 -0.60
C VAL A 128 13.56 0.82 -1.01
N ARG A 129 14.23 -0.27 -0.63
CA ARG A 129 13.79 -1.63 -0.96
C ARG A 129 13.74 -2.51 0.27
N GLU A 130 12.67 -3.27 0.34
CA GLU A 130 12.52 -4.45 1.19
C GLU A 130 12.81 -5.68 0.31
N ALA A 131 13.64 -6.61 0.80
CA ALA A 131 13.99 -7.83 0.08
C ALA A 131 13.25 -9.04 0.66
N ARG A 132 12.70 -9.87 -0.21
CA ARG A 132 12.07 -11.15 0.14
C ARG A 132 12.71 -12.27 -0.63
N PHE A 133 13.03 -13.37 0.05
CA PHE A 133 13.41 -14.59 -0.65
C PHE A 133 12.16 -15.36 -1.10
N VAL A 134 12.23 -15.96 -2.29
CA VAL A 134 11.08 -16.69 -2.86
C VAL A 134 10.98 -18.09 -2.23
N ARG A 135 12.12 -18.73 -2.00
CA ARG A 135 12.24 -20.08 -1.46
C ARG A 135 13.29 -20.18 -0.37
N ASN A 136 13.02 -21.07 0.58
CA ASN A 136 13.99 -21.56 1.54
C ASN A 136 14.99 -22.52 0.86
N PRO A 137 16.14 -22.84 1.51
CA PRO A 137 17.10 -23.82 1.00
C PRO A 137 16.52 -25.22 0.75
N ASP A 138 15.49 -25.61 1.50
CA ASP A 138 14.78 -26.88 1.32
C ASP A 138 13.77 -26.87 0.16
N GLY A 139 13.65 -25.75 -0.56
CA GLY A 139 12.76 -25.55 -1.70
C GLY A 139 11.33 -25.14 -1.35
N THR A 140 10.96 -25.12 -0.06
CA THR A 140 9.65 -24.63 0.39
C THR A 140 9.52 -23.12 0.13
N PRO A 141 8.29 -22.59 -0.04
CA PRO A 141 8.08 -21.15 -0.14
C PRO A 141 8.55 -20.44 1.13
N ASP A 142 9.30 -19.36 0.96
CA ASP A 142 9.68 -18.46 2.05
C ASP A 142 8.69 -17.27 2.07
N GLY A 143 8.88 -16.31 1.18
CA GLY A 143 8.00 -15.14 1.05
C GLY A 143 8.11 -14.13 2.20
N GLY A 144 8.95 -14.41 3.21
CA GLY A 144 9.27 -13.51 4.31
C GLY A 144 10.18 -12.36 3.88
N VAL A 145 10.19 -11.31 4.68
CA VAL A 145 11.17 -10.22 4.58
C VAL A 145 12.47 -10.67 5.21
N HIS A 146 13.56 -10.44 4.50
CA HIS A 146 14.93 -10.62 4.97
C HIS A 146 15.52 -9.25 5.24
N ALA A 147 15.81 -8.98 6.51
CA ALA A 147 16.36 -7.70 6.95
C ALA A 147 17.70 -7.41 6.27
N LEU A 148 17.85 -6.20 5.76
CA LEU A 148 19.04 -5.80 5.01
C LEU A 148 20.25 -5.64 5.90
N PHE A 149 20.09 -5.22 7.15
CA PHE A 149 21.17 -4.84 8.04
C PHE A 149 21.07 -5.56 9.38
N THR A 150 22.18 -5.57 10.12
CA THR A 150 22.27 -6.02 11.52
C THR A 150 22.89 -4.93 12.39
N ILE A 151 22.74 -5.05 13.71
CA ILE A 151 23.42 -4.16 14.68
C ILE A 151 24.90 -4.51 14.91
N THR A 152 25.48 -5.43 14.13
CA THR A 152 26.86 -5.88 14.30
C THR A 152 27.87 -4.75 14.06
N GLY A 153 28.75 -4.57 15.05
CA GLY A 153 29.77 -3.53 15.06
C GLY A 153 29.28 -2.18 15.56
N ARG A 154 28.00 -2.03 15.90
CA ARG A 154 27.50 -0.75 16.41
C ARG A 154 28.05 -0.40 17.79
N ASP A 155 28.33 0.88 18.00
CA ASP A 155 28.80 1.42 19.29
C ASP A 155 27.78 1.20 20.44
N ASP A 156 26.48 1.24 20.11
CA ASP A 156 25.35 1.06 21.03
C ASP A 156 24.89 -0.40 21.18
N ALA A 157 25.62 -1.35 20.58
CA ALA A 157 25.37 -2.79 20.70
C ALA A 157 26.68 -3.61 20.67
N PRO A 158 27.61 -3.37 21.63
CA PRO A 158 28.90 -4.04 21.63
C PRO A 158 28.75 -5.57 21.77
N GLY A 159 29.49 -6.31 20.96
CA GLY A 159 29.54 -7.78 21.01
C GLY A 159 28.55 -8.51 20.10
N CYS A 160 27.68 -7.81 19.36
CA CYS A 160 26.80 -8.44 18.38
C CYS A 160 27.58 -8.96 17.14
N VAL A 161 27.37 -10.22 16.77
CA VAL A 161 28.09 -10.92 15.67
C VAL A 161 27.15 -11.51 14.61
N LEU A 162 25.95 -10.93 14.44
CA LEU A 162 24.97 -11.37 13.46
C LEU A 162 25.39 -11.05 12.03
N GLY A 163 25.35 -12.07 11.17
CA GLY A 163 25.54 -11.91 9.73
C GLY A 163 24.29 -11.40 9.02
N GLN A 164 24.50 -10.64 7.94
CA GLN A 164 23.45 -10.32 6.98
C GLN A 164 23.07 -11.59 6.18
N PRO A 165 21.82 -11.69 5.68
CA PRO A 165 21.46 -12.69 4.69
C PRO A 165 22.40 -12.66 3.46
N ALA A 166 22.60 -13.80 2.82
CA ALA A 166 23.48 -13.95 1.66
C ALA A 166 22.86 -13.38 0.37
N PHE A 167 22.53 -12.09 0.37
CA PHE A 167 21.79 -11.43 -0.70
C PHE A 167 22.39 -11.62 -2.10
N GLU A 168 23.70 -11.49 -2.26
CA GLU A 168 24.35 -11.65 -3.57
C GLU A 168 24.22 -13.09 -4.11
N GLN A 169 24.25 -14.09 -3.23
CA GLN A 169 24.00 -15.48 -3.61
C GLN A 169 22.55 -15.68 -4.04
N GLU A 170 21.59 -15.13 -3.30
CA GLU A 170 20.17 -15.26 -3.64
C GLU A 170 19.79 -14.49 -4.91
N LEU A 171 20.46 -13.38 -5.21
CA LEU A 171 20.36 -12.70 -6.50
C LEU A 171 20.86 -13.57 -7.64
N ALA A 172 22.02 -14.22 -7.47
CA ALA A 172 22.56 -15.14 -8.46
C ALA A 172 21.61 -16.34 -8.69
N ASN A 173 20.92 -16.77 -7.64
CA ASN A 173 19.90 -17.82 -7.69
C ASN A 173 18.55 -17.35 -8.28
N ARG A 174 18.38 -16.05 -8.57
CA ARG A 174 17.10 -15.42 -8.95
C ARG A 174 15.99 -15.67 -7.92
N ASN A 175 16.35 -15.69 -6.65
CA ASN A 175 15.48 -16.01 -5.53
C ASN A 175 15.05 -14.77 -4.74
N VAL A 176 15.22 -13.55 -5.28
CA VAL A 176 14.88 -12.31 -4.58
C VAL A 176 13.75 -11.56 -5.28
N ILE A 177 12.76 -11.11 -4.50
CA ILE A 177 11.72 -10.17 -4.92
C ILE A 177 11.84 -8.91 -4.07
N PHE A 178 11.69 -7.76 -4.71
CA PHE A 178 11.73 -6.46 -4.04
C PHE A 178 10.34 -5.87 -3.84
N ARG A 179 10.18 -5.15 -2.73
CA ARG A 179 9.06 -4.23 -2.51
C ARG A 179 9.60 -2.84 -2.23
N ILE A 180 8.79 -1.85 -2.58
CA ILE A 180 9.02 -0.43 -2.31
C ILE A 180 7.94 0.01 -1.30
N PRO A 181 8.24 0.91 -0.36
CA PRO A 181 7.23 1.43 0.56
C PRO A 181 6.06 2.06 -0.18
N THR A 182 4.83 1.67 0.16
CA THR A 182 3.62 2.29 -0.37
C THR A 182 3.34 3.61 0.37
N PRO A 183 2.80 4.65 -0.28
CA PRO A 183 2.39 5.86 0.43
C PRO A 183 1.31 5.54 1.48
N THR A 184 1.36 6.22 2.62
CA THR A 184 0.41 6.09 3.74
C THR A 184 -0.67 7.17 3.73
N TYR A 185 -0.59 8.13 2.80
CA TYR A 185 -1.58 9.21 2.68
C TYR A 185 -3.00 8.69 2.59
N GLY A 186 -3.88 9.21 3.45
CA GLY A 186 -5.29 8.88 3.45
C GLY A 186 -5.60 7.44 3.83
N ALA A 187 -4.62 6.64 4.27
CA ALA A 187 -4.87 5.24 4.64
C ALA A 187 -5.90 5.12 5.78
N GLY A 188 -5.95 6.10 6.69
CA GLY A 188 -7.00 6.18 7.72
C GLY A 188 -8.40 6.37 7.12
N LEU A 189 -8.53 7.18 6.05
CA LEU A 189 -9.81 7.32 5.33
C LEU A 189 -10.22 6.02 4.62
N ILE A 190 -9.24 5.22 4.17
CA ILE A 190 -9.48 3.89 3.61
C ILE A 190 -9.90 2.90 4.69
N GLU A 191 -9.34 3.02 5.91
CA GLU A 191 -9.74 2.21 7.06
C GLU A 191 -11.22 2.41 7.38
N GLU A 192 -11.69 3.65 7.33
CA GLU A 192 -13.08 4.01 7.60
C GLU A 192 -14.09 3.54 6.55
N ILE A 193 -13.64 2.99 5.42
CA ILE A 193 -14.56 2.41 4.43
C ILE A 193 -15.15 1.09 4.99
N PRO A 194 -16.48 0.98 5.16
CA PRO A 194 -17.08 -0.26 5.67
C PRO A 194 -16.86 -1.44 4.71
N ASP A 195 -16.66 -2.65 5.25
CA ASP A 195 -16.52 -3.89 4.47
C ASP A 195 -17.67 -4.07 3.47
N SER A 196 -18.89 -3.73 3.88
CA SER A 196 -20.10 -3.80 3.06
C SER A 196 -20.00 -2.88 1.84
N ALA A 197 -19.42 -1.69 2.00
CA ALA A 197 -19.21 -0.75 0.90
C ALA A 197 -18.17 -1.28 -0.10
N ILE A 198 -17.10 -1.94 0.38
CA ILE A 198 -16.10 -2.57 -0.48
C ILE A 198 -16.73 -3.70 -1.31
N VAL A 199 -17.49 -4.59 -0.65
CA VAL A 199 -18.18 -5.70 -1.31
C VAL A 199 -19.25 -5.22 -2.29
N ALA A 200 -20.04 -4.21 -1.91
CA ALA A 200 -21.04 -3.60 -2.77
C ALA A 200 -20.41 -2.91 -3.98
N ASN A 201 -19.32 -2.15 -3.79
CA ASN A 201 -18.61 -1.52 -4.90
C ASN A 201 -18.11 -2.58 -5.88
N ARG A 202 -17.53 -3.69 -5.40
CA ARG A 202 -17.00 -4.76 -6.25
C ARG A 202 -18.03 -5.25 -7.27
N VAL A 203 -19.29 -5.44 -6.87
CA VAL A 203 -20.37 -5.94 -7.74
C VAL A 203 -21.07 -4.84 -8.55
N ALA A 204 -21.00 -3.59 -8.09
CA ALA A 204 -21.57 -2.45 -8.80
C ALA A 204 -20.85 -2.17 -10.14
N ASN A 205 -21.60 -1.64 -11.11
CA ASN A 205 -21.11 -1.23 -12.43
C ASN A 205 -20.37 -2.36 -13.19
N ALA A 206 -20.81 -3.62 -13.03
CA ALA A 206 -20.10 -4.79 -13.54
C ALA A 206 -19.82 -4.74 -15.05
N SER A 207 -20.77 -4.28 -15.87
CA SER A 207 -20.61 -4.15 -17.32
C SER A 207 -19.51 -3.12 -17.68
N THR A 208 -19.51 -1.96 -17.02
CA THR A 208 -18.50 -0.91 -17.20
C THR A 208 -17.13 -1.36 -16.74
N LYS A 209 -17.04 -2.00 -15.57
CA LYS A 209 -15.78 -2.57 -15.05
C LYS A 209 -15.22 -3.62 -16.01
N ARG A 210 -16.07 -4.50 -16.56
CA ARG A 210 -15.67 -5.48 -17.56
C ARG A 210 -15.17 -4.83 -18.85
N LEU A 211 -15.80 -3.74 -19.30
CA LEU A 211 -15.33 -2.98 -20.46
C LEU A 211 -13.92 -2.40 -20.23
N PHE A 212 -13.60 -2.00 -19.00
CA PHE A 212 -12.26 -1.53 -18.61
C PHE A 212 -11.29 -2.65 -18.17
N GLY A 213 -11.68 -3.92 -18.27
CA GLY A 213 -10.84 -5.05 -17.81
C GLY A 213 -10.65 -5.15 -16.30
N ILE A 214 -11.42 -4.39 -15.51
CA ILE A 214 -11.35 -4.37 -14.05
C ILE A 214 -12.06 -5.62 -13.51
N SER A 215 -11.30 -6.48 -12.84
CA SER A 215 -11.80 -7.69 -12.20
C SER A 215 -10.97 -8.03 -10.95
N GLY A 216 -11.44 -8.98 -10.13
CA GLY A 216 -10.72 -9.40 -8.93
C GLY A 216 -11.64 -9.90 -7.83
N ARG A 217 -11.07 -10.14 -6.65
CA ARG A 217 -11.78 -10.56 -5.43
C ARG A 217 -11.22 -9.79 -4.23
N VAL A 218 -12.06 -9.61 -3.21
CA VAL A 218 -11.60 -9.12 -1.92
C VAL A 218 -10.65 -10.16 -1.31
N ASN A 219 -9.64 -9.70 -0.59
CA ASN A 219 -8.86 -10.57 0.26
C ASN A 219 -9.55 -10.71 1.62
N ARG A 220 -9.37 -11.86 2.27
CA ARG A 220 -9.93 -12.15 3.58
C ARG A 220 -8.89 -12.82 4.45
N ASN A 221 -8.88 -12.48 5.73
CA ASN A 221 -8.08 -13.19 6.71
C ASN A 221 -8.51 -14.66 6.76
N GLY A 222 -7.54 -15.58 6.73
CA GLY A 222 -7.80 -17.03 6.66
C GLY A 222 -8.41 -17.61 7.95
N ASN A 223 -8.23 -16.94 9.09
CA ASN A 223 -8.66 -17.43 10.40
C ASN A 223 -10.09 -16.99 10.72
N ASP A 224 -10.41 -15.70 10.52
CA ASP A 224 -11.68 -15.10 10.94
C ASP A 224 -12.57 -14.63 9.76
N GLY A 225 -12.07 -14.70 8.52
CA GLY A 225 -12.80 -14.32 7.32
C GLY A 225 -13.02 -12.81 7.14
N THR A 226 -12.46 -11.97 8.03
CA THR A 226 -12.55 -10.50 7.95
C THR A 226 -11.94 -9.98 6.65
N LEU A 227 -12.52 -8.93 6.08
CA LEU A 227 -11.99 -8.33 4.86
C LEU A 227 -10.69 -7.58 5.17
N THR A 228 -9.65 -7.88 4.39
CA THR A 228 -8.33 -7.26 4.52
C THR A 228 -8.09 -6.25 3.39
N ARG A 229 -7.32 -5.19 3.68
CA ARG A 229 -7.20 -4.01 2.80
C ARG A 229 -5.83 -3.34 2.76
N PHE A 230 -4.93 -3.63 3.70
CA PHE A 230 -3.62 -2.98 3.81
C PHE A 230 -2.45 -3.89 3.45
N GLY A 231 -1.37 -3.28 2.96
CA GLY A 231 -0.19 -3.95 2.43
C GLY A 231 -0.30 -4.34 0.96
N TRP A 232 0.81 -4.80 0.38
CA TRP A 232 0.97 -5.08 -1.06
C TRP A 232 -0.04 -6.07 -1.65
N LYS A 233 -0.61 -6.96 -0.84
CA LYS A 233 -1.63 -7.92 -1.26
C LYS A 233 -2.90 -7.83 -0.41
N ALA A 234 -3.11 -6.67 0.22
CA ALA A 234 -4.22 -6.45 1.14
C ALA A 234 -4.28 -7.55 2.20
N GLN A 235 -3.16 -7.86 2.87
CA GLN A 235 -3.07 -8.94 3.85
C GLN A 235 -3.48 -8.51 5.26
N ASN A 236 -3.45 -7.21 5.56
CA ASN A 236 -3.79 -6.66 6.88
C ASN A 236 -5.19 -6.05 6.90
N LYS A 237 -5.91 -6.24 8.00
CA LYS A 237 -7.30 -5.78 8.17
C LYS A 237 -7.43 -4.33 8.66
N SER A 238 -6.48 -3.88 9.49
CA SER A 238 -6.45 -2.56 10.10
C SER A 238 -5.06 -1.93 9.96
N LEU A 239 -5.00 -0.61 10.12
CA LEU A 239 -3.72 0.11 10.17
C LEU A 239 -2.93 -0.25 11.42
N LEU A 240 -3.59 -0.39 12.58
CA LEU A 240 -2.90 -0.79 13.81
C LEU A 240 -2.16 -2.13 13.64
N LEU A 241 -2.80 -3.12 13.02
CA LEU A 241 -2.15 -4.40 12.74
C LEU A 241 -1.01 -4.25 11.74
N PHE A 242 -1.21 -3.46 10.69
CA PHE A 242 -0.18 -3.26 9.66
C PHE A 242 1.04 -2.50 10.21
N SER A 243 0.84 -1.45 11.01
CA SER A 243 1.90 -0.69 11.65
C SER A 243 2.65 -1.55 12.67
N GLY A 244 1.95 -2.34 13.48
CA GLY A 244 2.59 -3.29 14.40
C GLY A 244 3.41 -4.37 13.67
N GLU A 245 2.90 -4.87 12.53
CA GLU A 245 3.66 -5.80 11.69
C GLU A 245 4.90 -5.12 11.11
N ALA A 246 4.77 -3.89 10.62
CA ALA A 246 5.88 -3.13 10.05
C ALA A 246 6.98 -2.85 11.08
N TYR A 247 6.65 -2.46 12.32
CA TYR A 247 7.63 -2.33 13.40
C TYR A 247 8.42 -3.62 13.61
N ASN A 248 7.73 -4.77 13.66
CA ASN A 248 8.38 -6.06 13.89
C ASN A 248 9.19 -6.55 12.68
N VAL A 249 8.66 -6.40 11.46
CA VAL A 249 9.24 -6.95 10.23
C VAL A 249 10.34 -6.05 9.67
N GLU A 250 10.14 -4.73 9.70
CA GLU A 250 11.05 -3.76 9.06
C GLU A 250 12.09 -3.22 10.03
N MET A 251 11.77 -3.10 11.32
CA MET A 251 12.63 -2.48 12.33
C MET A 251 13.06 -3.47 13.43
N GLY A 252 12.49 -4.68 13.44
CA GLY A 252 12.78 -5.69 14.45
C GLY A 252 12.22 -5.37 15.84
N ILE A 253 11.33 -4.37 15.95
CA ILE A 253 10.76 -3.91 17.22
C ILE A 253 9.54 -4.76 17.58
N THR A 254 9.58 -5.42 18.73
CA THR A 254 8.42 -6.15 19.25
C THR A 254 7.38 -5.17 19.82
N ASN A 255 6.11 -5.58 19.81
CA ASN A 255 5.00 -4.77 20.31
C ASN A 255 3.89 -5.68 20.84
N GLU A 256 2.82 -5.09 21.36
CA GLU A 256 1.73 -5.82 22.00
C GLU A 256 1.02 -6.81 21.05
N LEU A 257 1.06 -6.54 19.74
CA LEU A 257 0.50 -7.43 18.71
C LEU A 257 1.51 -8.46 18.20
N PHE A 258 2.81 -8.15 18.23
CA PHE A 258 3.91 -8.98 17.72
C PHE A 258 5.03 -9.06 18.76
N GLN A 259 4.87 -9.98 19.72
CA GLN A 259 5.71 -10.08 20.92
C GLN A 259 7.01 -10.88 20.74
N THR A 260 7.20 -11.47 19.56
CA THR A 260 8.33 -12.36 19.26
C THR A 260 9.21 -11.71 18.20
N GLU A 261 10.53 -11.84 18.36
CA GLU A 261 11.46 -11.41 17.31
C GLU A 261 11.35 -12.35 16.09
N ARG A 262 11.63 -11.82 14.89
CA ARG A 262 11.38 -12.52 13.62
C ARG A 262 12.25 -13.77 13.41
N ASP A 263 13.40 -13.85 14.07
CA ASP A 263 14.43 -14.89 13.86
C ASP A 263 14.93 -15.49 15.19
N GLU A 264 14.04 -15.73 16.16
CA GLU A 264 14.33 -16.61 17.30
C GLU A 264 14.52 -18.05 16.80
N THR A 265 15.76 -18.43 16.52
CA THR A 265 16.18 -19.84 16.33
C THR A 265 16.82 -20.40 17.59
#